data_AF-A0A0B4C3Z8-F1
#
_entry.id   AF-A0A0B4C3Z8-F1
#
_cell.length_a   1.000
_cell.length_b   1.000
_cell.length_c   1.000
_cell.angle_alpha   90.00
_cell.angle_beta   90.00
_cell.angle_gamma   90.00
#
_symmetry.space_group_name_H-M   'P 1'
#
loop_
_entity.id
_entity.type
_entity.pdbx_description
1 polymer ?
#
loop_
_entity_poly.entity_id
_entity_poly.type
_entity_poly.pdbx_seq_one_letter_code
_entity_poly.pdbx_strand_id
1 'polypeptide(L)'
;MAALLAVAGCAQQADNISATYVSPLQFQSLNCTQLRQEATRVSLRASEVAGVQNKKAKDDAAATAVALVLFWPAAFFIKGDKASAAELGRLKGEMQALESASTRRGCGVTFSG
;
A
#
# COMPACT_ATOMS: atom_id res chain seq x y z
N MET A 1 -21.33 -24.34 -15.12
CA MET A 1 -20.03 -23.95 -14.53
C MET A 1 -19.88 -22.45 -14.77
N ALA A 2 -20.28 -21.63 -13.80
CA ALA A 2 -20.35 -20.18 -13.95
C ALA A 2 -18.95 -19.60 -13.77
N ALA A 3 -18.41 -18.99 -14.82
CA ALA A 3 -17.18 -18.21 -14.76
C ALA A 3 -17.50 -16.89 -14.04
N LEU A 4 -17.24 -16.84 -12.73
CA LEU A 4 -17.14 -15.59 -11.98
C LEU A 4 -15.90 -14.84 -12.51
N LEU A 5 -16.12 -13.98 -13.50
CA LEU A 5 -15.15 -12.99 -13.95
C LEU A 5 -14.91 -12.02 -12.79
N ALA A 6 -13.89 -12.30 -11.97
CA ALA A 6 -13.38 -11.33 -11.02
C ALA A 6 -12.80 -10.17 -11.83
N VAL A 7 -13.59 -9.10 -11.98
CA VAL A 7 -13.15 -7.83 -12.57
C VAL A 7 -12.17 -7.21 -11.57
N ALA A 8 -10.89 -7.60 -11.66
CA ALA A 8 -9.82 -6.90 -10.99
C ALA A 8 -9.70 -5.52 -11.65
N GLY A 9 -10.28 -4.48 -11.03
CA GLY A 9 -9.94 -3.11 -11.37
C GLY A 9 -8.42 -2.93 -11.34
N CYS A 10 -7.87 -2.21 -12.31
CA CYS A 10 -6.42 -2.11 -12.51
C CYS A 10 -5.68 -1.50 -11.31
N ALA A 11 -6.37 -0.76 -10.43
CA ALA A 11 -5.85 -0.25 -9.18
C ALA A 11 -6.37 -1.07 -7.99
N GLN A 12 -5.44 -1.72 -7.29
CA GLN A 12 -5.73 -2.49 -6.07
C GLN A 12 -6.09 -1.54 -4.92
N GLN A 13 -7.10 -1.90 -4.11
CA GLN A 13 -7.40 -1.18 -2.88
C GLN A 13 -6.19 -1.20 -1.93
N ALA A 14 -6.02 -0.12 -1.17
CA ALA A 14 -4.93 0.07 -0.23
C ALA A 14 -4.79 -1.11 0.75
N ASP A 15 -5.89 -1.68 1.21
CA ASP A 15 -5.89 -2.78 2.18
C ASP A 15 -5.33 -4.08 1.60
N ASN A 16 -5.52 -4.28 0.29
CA ASN A 16 -5.02 -5.45 -0.44
C ASN A 16 -3.54 -5.31 -0.86
N ILE A 17 -2.91 -4.15 -0.64
CA ILE A 17 -1.49 -3.95 -0.91
C ILE A 17 -0.69 -4.49 0.27
N SER A 18 0.09 -5.54 0.01
CA SER A 18 0.98 -6.15 0.99
C SER A 18 2.20 -5.26 1.27
N ALA A 19 2.71 -5.34 2.49
CA ALA A 19 3.97 -4.69 2.85
C ALA A 19 5.13 -5.29 2.05
N THR A 20 5.96 -4.43 1.49
CA THR A 20 7.25 -4.83 0.91
C THR A 20 8.27 -4.92 2.05
N TYR A 21 9.17 -5.90 2.00
CA TYR A 21 10.21 -6.00 3.03
C TYR A 21 11.11 -4.76 3.05
N VAL A 22 11.30 -4.19 4.23
CA VAL A 22 12.24 -3.09 4.50
C VAL A 22 13.09 -3.50 5.70
N SER A 23 14.40 -3.25 5.63
CA SER A 23 15.33 -3.66 6.68
C SER A 23 15.12 -2.84 7.96
N PRO A 24 14.93 -3.46 9.14
CA PRO A 24 14.83 -2.73 10.41
C PRO A 24 16.15 -2.10 10.86
N LEU A 25 17.28 -2.49 10.25
CA LEU A 25 18.61 -1.95 10.61
C LEU A 25 18.73 -0.45 10.34
N GLN A 26 17.97 0.08 9.37
CA GLN A 26 17.97 1.51 9.05
C GLN A 26 17.44 2.38 10.20
N PHE A 27 16.66 1.80 11.12
CA PHE A 27 16.11 2.48 12.29
C PHE A 27 16.85 2.11 13.58
N GLN A 28 17.90 1.27 13.49
CA GLN A 28 18.59 0.76 14.67
C GLN A 28 19.26 1.87 15.48
N SER A 29 19.70 2.97 14.88
CA SER A 29 20.37 4.07 15.60
C SER A 29 19.40 5.01 16.33
N LEU A 30 18.10 4.93 16.07
CA LEU A 30 17.11 5.86 16.63
C LEU A 30 16.81 5.55 18.10
N ASN A 31 16.61 6.60 18.90
CA ASN A 31 16.07 6.48 20.25
C ASN A 31 14.53 6.39 20.25
N CYS A 32 13.90 6.07 21.39
CA CYS A 32 12.45 5.88 21.45
C CYS A 32 11.64 7.13 21.03
N THR A 33 12.14 8.33 21.29
CA THR A 33 11.47 9.56 20.87
C THR A 33 11.54 9.71 19.36
N GLN A 34 12.71 9.48 18.77
CA GLN A 34 12.91 9.52 17.32
C GLN A 34 12.11 8.43 16.61
N LEU A 35 12.04 7.22 17.16
CA LEU A 35 11.23 6.13 16.60
C LEU A 35 9.74 6.48 16.58
N ARG A 36 9.21 7.14 17.62
CA ARG A 36 7.81 7.60 17.65
C ARG A 36 7.54 8.70 16.64
N GLN A 37 8.45 9.68 16.54
CA GLN A 37 8.32 10.76 15.56
C GLN A 37 8.33 10.21 14.13
N GLU A 38 9.25 9.29 13.85
CA GLU A 38 9.37 8.63 12.57
C GLU A 38 8.15 7.74 12.27
N ALA A 39 7.65 7.01 13.26
CA ALA A 39 6.41 6.24 13.14
C ALA A 39 5.22 7.11 12.75
N THR A 40 5.02 8.26 13.42
CA THR A 40 3.96 9.20 13.06
C THR A 40 4.14 9.76 11.65
N ARG A 41 5.38 10.07 11.25
CA ARG A 41 5.67 10.59 9.90
C ARG A 41 5.33 9.56 8.83
N VAL A 42 5.78 8.32 9.00
CA VAL A 42 5.54 7.23 8.05
C VAL A 42 4.06 6.87 8.00
N SER A 43 3.36 6.83 9.14
CA SER A 43 1.92 6.51 9.17
C SER A 43 1.05 7.56 8.49
N LEU A 44 1.35 8.85 8.68
CA LEU A 44 0.65 9.95 7.99
C LEU A 44 0.87 9.88 6.48
N ARG A 45 2.09 9.59 6.02
CA ARG A 45 2.37 9.41 4.60
C ARG A 45 1.66 8.16 4.04
N ALA A 46 1.65 7.07 4.79
CA ALA A 46 0.97 5.84 4.39
C ALA A 46 -0.53 6.05 4.22
N SER A 47 -1.18 6.81 5.13
CA SER A 47 -2.61 7.10 5.05
C SER A 47 -2.96 8.03 3.88
N GLU A 48 -2.13 9.04 3.60
CA GLU A 48 -2.27 9.91 2.43
C GLU A 48 -2.20 9.11 1.13
N VAL A 49 -1.14 8.30 0.97
CA VAL A 49 -0.94 7.46 -0.23
C VAL A 49 -2.05 6.40 -0.35
N ALA A 50 -2.49 5.80 0.76
CA ALA A 50 -3.62 4.88 0.78
C ALA A 50 -4.93 5.56 0.32
N GLY A 51 -5.17 6.79 0.75
CA GLY A 51 -6.34 7.58 0.31
C GLY A 51 -6.33 7.84 -1.18
N VAL A 52 -5.18 8.25 -1.73
CA VAL A 52 -4.99 8.43 -3.19
C VAL A 52 -5.20 7.12 -3.94
N GLN A 53 -4.62 6.02 -3.45
CA GLN A 53 -4.75 4.69 -4.06
C GLN A 53 -6.20 4.18 -4.05
N ASN A 54 -6.93 4.37 -2.95
CA ASN A 54 -8.34 3.98 -2.84
C ASN A 54 -9.23 4.82 -3.74
N LYS A 55 -8.95 6.12 -3.89
CA LYS A 55 -9.67 6.97 -4.83
C LYS A 55 -9.44 6.54 -6.27
N LYS A 56 -8.18 6.30 -6.66
CA LYS A 56 -7.83 5.74 -7.97
C LYS A 56 -8.52 4.40 -8.23
N ALA A 57 -8.51 3.48 -7.25
CA ALA A 57 -9.20 2.19 -7.36
C ALA A 57 -10.70 2.33 -7.64
N LYS A 58 -11.36 3.32 -7.03
CA LYS A 58 -12.79 3.59 -7.26
C LYS A 58 -13.05 4.23 -8.63
N ASP A 59 -12.27 5.24 -9.00
CA ASP A 59 -12.42 5.95 -10.28
C ASP A 59 -12.07 5.02 -11.46
N ASP A 60 -11.00 4.22 -11.33
CA ASP A 60 -10.61 3.22 -12.32
C ASP A 60 -11.64 2.11 -12.45
N ALA A 61 -12.27 1.65 -11.36
CA ALA A 61 -13.29 0.61 -11.45
C ALA A 61 -14.48 1.03 -12.32
N ALA A 62 -14.95 2.29 -12.16
CA ALA A 62 -16.05 2.83 -12.96
C ALA A 62 -15.64 3.05 -14.43
N ALA A 63 -14.48 3.67 -14.67
CA ALA A 63 -13.98 3.93 -16.01
C ALA A 63 -13.63 2.64 -16.77
N THR A 64 -13.01 1.67 -16.09
CA THR A 64 -12.65 0.37 -16.66
C THR A 64 -13.89 -0.46 -16.98
N ALA A 65 -14.95 -0.40 -16.18
CA ALA A 65 -16.19 -1.12 -16.49
C ALA A 65 -16.80 -0.64 -17.83
N VAL A 66 -16.82 0.68 -18.05
CA VAL A 66 -17.31 1.26 -19.31
C VAL A 66 -16.35 0.95 -20.48
N ALA A 67 -15.04 1.13 -20.26
CA ALA A 67 -14.02 0.88 -21.28
C ALA A 67 -13.89 -0.60 -21.65
N LEU A 68 -14.06 -1.53 -20.71
CA LEU A 68 -14.06 -2.98 -20.97
C LEU A 68 -15.21 -3.40 -21.85
N VAL A 69 -16.38 -2.77 -21.77
CA VAL A 69 -17.51 -3.09 -22.67
C VAL A 69 -17.24 -2.57 -24.08
N LEU A 70 -16.74 -1.34 -24.20
CA LEU A 70 -16.52 -0.68 -25.49
C LEU A 70 -15.25 -1.17 -26.21
N PHE A 71 -14.21 -1.52 -25.46
CA PHE A 71 -12.87 -1.88 -25.96
C PHE A 71 -12.38 -3.19 -25.37
N TRP A 72 -13.26 -4.17 -25.19
CA TRP A 72 -12.93 -5.48 -24.64
C TRP A 72 -11.69 -6.18 -25.26
N PRO A 73 -11.34 -6.07 -26.56
CA PRO A 73 -10.17 -6.77 -27.10
C PRO A 73 -8.87 -6.12 -26.65
N ALA A 74 -8.88 -4.84 -26.24
CA ALA A 74 -7.71 -4.16 -25.72
C ALA A 74 -7.32 -4.64 -24.32
N ALA A 75 -8.23 -5.31 -23.59
CA ALA A 75 -7.96 -5.86 -22.26
C ALA A 75 -6.78 -6.85 -22.24
N PHE A 76 -6.51 -7.54 -23.37
CA PHE A 76 -5.35 -8.44 -23.50
C PHE A 76 -3.99 -7.73 -23.44
N PHE A 77 -3.96 -6.40 -23.59
CA PHE A 77 -2.73 -5.61 -23.71
C PHE A 77 -2.42 -4.73 -22.49
N ILE A 78 -3.27 -4.71 -21.45
CA ILE A 78 -3.09 -3.81 -20.30
C ILE A 78 -2.09 -4.41 -19.29
N LYS A 79 -0.97 -3.71 -19.07
CA LYS A 79 -0.08 -3.90 -17.90
C LYS A 79 -0.44 -2.85 -16.85
N GLY A 80 -0.88 -3.29 -15.67
CA GLY A 80 -1.45 -2.43 -14.62
C GLY A 80 -0.51 -1.36 -14.04
N ASP A 81 -1.10 -0.28 -13.54
CA ASP A 81 -0.42 0.85 -12.89
C ASP A 81 0.12 0.44 -11.50
N LYS A 82 1.44 0.47 -11.33
CA LYS A 82 2.13 -0.08 -10.14
C LYS A 82 2.75 0.98 -9.24
N ALA A 83 2.77 2.24 -9.63
CA ALA A 83 3.61 3.24 -8.97
C ALA A 83 3.13 3.55 -7.54
N SER A 84 1.85 3.90 -7.36
CA SER A 84 1.29 4.20 -6.04
C SER A 84 1.11 2.96 -5.16
N ALA A 85 0.85 1.80 -5.77
CA ALA A 85 0.80 0.52 -5.06
C ALA A 85 2.19 0.12 -4.50
N ALA A 86 3.25 0.34 -5.28
CA ALA A 86 4.63 0.08 -4.84
C ALA A 86 5.06 1.03 -3.70
N GLU A 87 4.70 2.32 -3.79
CA GLU A 87 4.98 3.28 -2.71
C GLU A 87 4.25 2.91 -1.42
N LEU A 88 2.97 2.54 -1.50
CA LEU A 88 2.21 2.12 -0.32
C LEU A 88 2.77 0.83 0.29
N GLY A 89 3.15 -0.15 -0.53
CA GLY A 89 3.79 -1.38 -0.06
C GLY A 89 5.11 -1.09 0.69
N ARG A 90 5.92 -0.15 0.17
CA ARG A 90 7.15 0.30 0.83
C ARG A 90 6.87 0.98 2.17
N LEU A 91 5.88 1.88 2.24
CA LEU A 91 5.50 2.57 3.48
C LEU A 91 4.98 1.60 4.54
N LYS A 92 4.16 0.60 4.16
CA LYS A 92 3.75 -0.49 5.06
C LYS A 92 4.94 -1.31 5.57
N GLY A 93 5.92 -1.56 4.71
CA GLY A 93 7.20 -2.17 5.10
C GLY A 93 7.98 -1.37 6.12
N GLU A 94 8.06 -0.04 5.93
CA GLU A 94 8.72 0.86 6.87
C GLU A 94 8.04 0.85 8.24
N MET A 95 6.71 0.80 8.30
CA MET A 95 5.98 0.65 9.57
C MET A 95 6.35 -0.66 10.29
N GLN A 96 6.38 -1.79 9.58
CA GLN A 96 6.79 -3.08 10.17
C GLN A 96 8.25 -3.07 10.65
N ALA A 97 9.14 -2.42 9.89
CA ALA A 97 10.54 -2.27 10.24
C ALA A 97 10.73 -1.36 11.48
N LEU A 98 9.95 -0.28 11.60
CA LEU A 98 9.93 0.61 12.76
C LEU A 98 9.41 -0.10 14.01
N GLU A 99 8.33 -0.87 13.87
CA GLU A 99 7.79 -1.69 14.96
C GLU A 99 8.81 -2.71 15.43
N SER A 100 9.46 -3.43 14.51
CA SER A 100 10.54 -4.38 14.83
C SER A 100 11.72 -3.71 15.54
N ALA A 101 12.14 -2.52 15.09
CA ALA A 101 13.20 -1.75 15.73
C ALA A 101 12.79 -1.25 17.13
N SER A 102 11.52 -0.86 17.29
CA SER A 102 10.93 -0.42 18.54
C SER A 102 10.83 -1.54 19.57
N THR A 103 10.40 -2.74 19.18
CA THR A 103 10.35 -3.93 20.04
C THR A 103 11.74 -4.31 20.52
N ARG A 104 12.74 -4.30 19.63
CA ARG A 104 14.14 -4.58 20.00
C ARG A 104 14.70 -3.59 21.02
N ARG A 105 14.21 -2.34 21.02
CA ARG A 105 14.62 -1.28 21.95
C ARG A 105 13.71 -1.11 23.17
N GLY A 106 12.59 -1.83 23.24
CA GLY A 106 11.61 -1.72 24.33
C GLY A 106 10.79 -0.41 24.32
N CYS A 107 10.59 0.22 23.16
CA CYS A 107 9.94 1.53 23.08
C CYS A 107 8.40 1.47 22.96
N GLY A 108 7.82 0.30 22.61
CA GLY A 108 6.38 0.03 22.58
C GLY A 108 5.60 0.72 21.45
N VAL A 109 6.23 0.97 20.31
CA VAL A 109 5.53 1.54 19.13
C VAL A 109 4.83 0.42 18.38
N THR A 110 3.51 0.54 18.24
CA THR A 110 2.66 -0.38 17.49
C THR A 110 1.85 0.41 16.47
N PHE A 111 1.67 -0.14 15.27
CA PHE A 111 0.79 0.44 14.27
C PHE A 111 -0.52 -0.35 14.26
N SER A 112 -1.62 0.30 14.65
CA SER A 112 -2.96 -0.26 14.42
C SER A 112 -3.27 -0.08 12.93
N GLY A 113 -3.24 -1.19 12.19
CA GLY A 113 -3.56 -1.24 10.75
C GLY A 113 -5.00 -0.92 10.44
#